data_AF-A0AA35X0V6-F1
#
_entry.id   AF-A0AA35X0V6-F1
#
_cell.length_a   1.000
_cell.length_b   1.000
_cell.length_c   1.000
_cell.angle_alpha   90.00
_cell.angle_beta   90.00
_cell.angle_gamma   90.00
#
_symmetry.space_group_name_H-M   'P 1'
#
loop_
_entity.id
_entity.type
_entity.pdbx_description
1 polymer ?
#
loop_
_entity_poly.entity_id
_entity_poly.type
_entity_poly.pdbx_seq_one_letter_code
_entity_poly.pdbx_strand_id
1 'polypeptide(L)'
;MDFKQALDSKIADYNLLKHPFYQAWSAGELPVEALRSYAREYGAFISTLPEGWETLDDAETAEEETEHIDLWADFAAGLDTAVAEAQIPQVKGKFGILKKSGCAHLREHLNM
;
A
#
# COMPACT_ATOMS: atom_id res chain seq x y z
N MET A 1 -12.71 -14.57 24.06
CA MET A 1 -11.92 -13.83 23.08
C MET A 1 -12.79 -13.71 21.84
N ASP A 2 -13.09 -12.49 21.39
CA ASP A 2 -13.84 -12.29 20.15
C ASP A 2 -12.92 -12.43 18.92
N PHE A 3 -13.52 -12.43 17.73
CA PHE A 3 -12.79 -12.62 16.47
C PHE A 3 -11.75 -11.52 16.24
N LYS A 4 -12.07 -10.26 16.54
CA LYS A 4 -11.15 -9.14 16.40
C LYS A 4 -9.93 -9.33 17.30
N GLN A 5 -10.15 -9.69 18.57
CA GLN A 5 -9.08 -9.94 19.52
C GLN A 5 -8.16 -11.08 19.05
N ALA A 6 -8.72 -12.13 18.46
CA ALA A 6 -7.94 -13.23 17.91
C ALA A 6 -7.04 -12.78 16.74
N LEU A 7 -7.55 -11.92 15.86
CA LEU A 7 -6.78 -11.30 14.77
C LEU A 7 -5.69 -10.36 15.31
N ASP A 8 -6.04 -9.48 16.24
CA ASP A 8 -5.09 -8.55 16.87
C ASP A 8 -3.92 -9.31 17.50
N SER A 9 -4.21 -10.41 18.21
CA SER A 9 -3.18 -11.26 18.83
C SER A 9 -2.28 -11.94 17.80
N LYS A 10 -2.77 -12.25 16.60
CA LYS A 10 -1.96 -12.86 15.52
C LYS A 10 -1.11 -11.82 14.79
N ILE A 11 -1.60 -10.60 14.65
CA ILE A 11 -0.90 -9.50 13.98
C ILE A 11 0.13 -8.84 14.93
N ALA A 12 -0.03 -8.96 16.24
CA ALA A 12 0.83 -8.30 17.24
C ALA A 12 2.33 -8.57 17.06
N ASP A 13 2.70 -9.79 16.65
CA ASP A 13 4.10 -10.18 16.40
C ASP A 13 4.66 -9.57 15.10
N TYR A 14 3.79 -9.14 14.20
CA TYR A 14 4.10 -8.53 12.91
C TYR A 14 3.70 -7.06 12.87
N ASN A 15 3.54 -6.43 14.04
CA ASN A 15 3.12 -5.05 14.14
C ASN A 15 4.19 -4.12 13.53
N LEU A 16 3.87 -3.61 12.35
CA LEU A 16 4.74 -2.74 11.55
C LEU A 16 5.19 -1.48 12.32
N LEU A 17 4.35 -0.96 13.21
CA LEU A 17 4.65 0.23 14.00
C LEU A 17 5.77 -0.01 15.03
N LYS A 18 6.07 -1.26 15.39
CA LYS A 18 7.21 -1.59 16.27
C LYS A 18 8.54 -1.68 15.52
N HIS A 19 8.52 -1.67 14.18
CA HIS A 19 9.74 -1.75 13.40
C HIS A 19 10.58 -0.47 13.57
N PRO A 20 11.93 -0.55 13.66
CA PRO A 20 12.79 0.63 13.86
C PRO A 20 12.56 1.76 12.86
N PHE A 21 12.24 1.43 11.61
CA PHE A 21 11.89 2.42 10.58
C PHE A 21 10.70 3.30 10.98
N TYR A 22 9.59 2.71 11.47
CA TYR A 22 8.39 3.47 11.83
C TYR A 22 8.53 4.22 13.16
N GLN A 23 9.37 3.71 14.07
CA GLN A 23 9.75 4.44 15.29
C GLN A 23 10.56 5.70 14.93
N ALA A 24 11.58 5.57 14.08
CA ALA A 24 12.37 6.71 13.58
C ALA A 24 11.52 7.68 12.75
N TRP A 25 10.59 7.18 11.92
CA TRP A 25 9.64 8.03 11.19
C TRP A 25 8.83 8.91 12.14
N SER A 26 8.22 8.29 13.16
CA SER A 26 7.37 8.99 14.13
C SER A 26 8.16 9.99 14.98
N ALA A 27 9.44 9.70 15.23
CA ALA A 27 10.35 10.60 15.94
C ALA A 27 10.90 11.74 15.06
N GLY A 28 10.69 11.70 13.74
CA GLY A 28 11.29 12.67 12.80
C GLY A 28 12.79 12.49 12.59
N GLU A 29 13.32 11.29 12.85
CA GLU A 29 14.76 10.99 12.84
C GLU A 29 15.23 10.32 11.55
N LEU A 30 14.32 10.06 10.60
CA LEU A 30 14.69 9.44 9.32
C LEU A 30 15.53 10.40 8.46
N PRO A 31 16.62 9.91 7.84
CA PRO A 31 17.32 10.67 6.81
C PRO A 31 16.41 11.00 5.64
N VAL A 32 16.61 12.18 5.04
CA VAL A 32 15.83 12.63 3.87
C VAL A 32 15.92 11.63 2.72
N GLU A 33 17.08 10.99 2.53
CA GLU A 33 17.29 9.97 1.50
C GLU A 33 16.42 8.71 1.73
N ALA A 34 16.18 8.35 2.99
CA ALA A 34 15.29 7.25 3.35
C ALA A 34 13.83 7.63 3.07
N LEU A 35 13.42 8.86 3.41
CA LEU A 35 12.09 9.39 3.09
C LEU A 35 11.87 9.44 1.58
N ARG A 36 12.88 9.90 0.82
CA ARG A 36 12.84 9.97 -0.64
C ARG A 36 12.61 8.58 -1.27
N SER A 37 13.38 7.60 -0.81
CA SER A 37 13.26 6.21 -1.27
C SER A 37 11.89 5.65 -0.92
N TYR A 38 11.41 5.92 0.30
CA TYR A 38 10.10 5.48 0.75
C TYR A 38 8.96 6.11 -0.08
N ALA A 39 8.99 7.43 -0.30
CA ALA A 39 7.99 8.13 -1.09
C ALA A 39 7.91 7.59 -2.53
N ARG A 40 9.06 7.39 -3.18
CA ARG A 40 9.14 6.84 -4.54
C ARG A 40 8.54 5.44 -4.62
N GLU A 41 8.98 4.54 -3.73
CA GLU A 41 8.66 3.11 -3.82
C GLU A 41 7.27 2.80 -3.29
N TYR A 42 6.91 3.35 -2.13
CA TYR A 42 5.61 3.10 -1.51
C TYR A 42 4.49 3.86 -2.22
N GLY A 43 4.75 5.09 -2.72
CA GLY A 43 3.79 5.81 -3.56
C GLY A 43 3.41 5.02 -4.82
N ALA A 44 4.36 4.30 -5.43
CA ALA A 44 4.08 3.45 -6.57
C ALA A 44 3.20 2.25 -6.20
N PHE A 45 3.30 1.73 -4.97
CA PHE A 45 2.40 0.71 -4.47
C PHE A 45 0.98 1.25 -4.24
N ILE A 46 0.87 2.43 -3.60
CA ILE A 46 -0.41 3.10 -3.36
C ILE A 46 -1.15 3.39 -4.67
N SER A 47 -0.43 3.78 -5.72
CA SER A 47 -1.04 4.04 -7.04
C SER A 47 -1.66 2.82 -7.73
N THR A 48 -1.66 1.64 -7.08
CA THR A 48 -2.34 0.43 -7.58
C THR A 48 -3.54 0.02 -6.75
N LEU A 49 -3.82 0.71 -5.64
CA LEU A 49 -4.97 0.41 -4.79
C LEU A 49 -6.33 0.74 -5.42
N PRO A 50 -6.51 1.85 -6.18
CA PRO A 50 -7.81 2.13 -6.82
C PRO A 50 -8.30 0.98 -7.70
N GLU A 51 -7.42 0.43 -8.56
CA GLU A 51 -7.73 -0.73 -9.41
C GLU A 51 -8.18 -1.93 -8.57
N GLY A 52 -7.57 -2.15 -7.41
CA GLY A 52 -7.94 -3.22 -6.48
C GLY A 52 -9.38 -3.07 -5.97
N TRP A 53 -9.77 -1.87 -5.55
CA TRP A 53 -11.12 -1.59 -5.06
C TRP A 53 -12.18 -1.61 -6.17
N GLU A 54 -11.83 -1.15 -7.38
CA GLU A 54 -12.68 -1.28 -8.56
C GLU A 54 -13.01 -2.76 -8.85
N THR A 55 -12.05 -3.68 -8.68
CA THR A 55 -12.32 -5.12 -8.88
C THR A 55 -13.32 -5.71 -7.89
N LEU A 56 -13.55 -5.02 -6.76
CA LEU A 56 -14.48 -5.41 -5.71
C LEU A 56 -15.82 -4.66 -5.81
N ASP A 57 -16.04 -3.87 -6.86
CA ASP A 57 -17.22 -3.02 -7.06
C ASP A 57 -17.40 -1.95 -5.96
N ASP A 58 -16.28 -1.50 -5.37
CA ASP A 58 -16.23 -0.46 -4.33
C ASP A 58 -15.70 0.86 -4.92
N ALA A 59 -16.56 1.53 -5.70
CA ALA A 59 -16.20 2.74 -6.42
C ALA A 59 -15.93 3.95 -5.49
N GLU A 60 -16.60 4.02 -4.35
CA GLU A 60 -16.39 5.07 -3.35
C GLU A 60 -14.97 5.00 -2.79
N THR A 61 -14.54 3.81 -2.34
CA THR A 61 -13.17 3.63 -1.83
C THR A 61 -12.12 3.79 -2.93
N ALA A 62 -12.42 3.38 -4.17
CA ALA A 62 -11.52 3.58 -5.30
C ALA A 62 -11.27 5.06 -5.61
N GLU A 63 -12.32 5.90 -5.50
CA GLU A 63 -12.21 7.36 -5.66
C GLU A 63 -11.36 7.96 -4.54
N GLU A 64 -11.61 7.59 -3.28
CA GLU A 64 -10.79 8.05 -2.14
C GLU A 64 -9.31 7.68 -2.31
N GLU A 65 -9.00 6.45 -2.75
CA GLU A 65 -7.62 6.02 -2.98
C GLU A 65 -6.97 6.73 -4.17
N THR A 66 -7.76 7.24 -5.11
CA THR A 66 -7.25 8.07 -6.21
C THR A 66 -6.79 9.44 -5.70
N GLU A 67 -7.54 10.06 -4.78
CA GLU A 67 -7.14 11.32 -4.15
C GLU A 67 -5.82 11.19 -3.38
N HIS A 68 -5.57 10.02 -2.76
CA HIS A 68 -4.29 9.76 -2.09
C HIS A 68 -3.09 9.79 -3.04
N ILE A 69 -3.25 9.48 -4.33
CA ILE A 69 -2.15 9.46 -5.30
C ILE A 69 -1.55 10.86 -5.45
N ASP A 70 -2.38 11.89 -5.49
CA ASP A 70 -1.92 13.28 -5.61
C ASP A 70 -1.15 13.72 -4.35
N LEU A 71 -1.64 13.34 -3.15
CA LEU A 71 -0.93 13.60 -1.89
C LEU A 71 0.44 12.92 -1.84
N TRP A 72 0.55 11.70 -2.38
CA TRP A 72 1.84 10.99 -2.48
C TRP A 72 2.77 11.63 -3.50
N ALA A 73 2.24 12.15 -4.61
CA ALA A 73 3.02 12.88 -5.60
C ALA A 73 3.60 14.18 -5.01
N ASP A 74 2.79 14.94 -4.27
CA ASP A 74 3.21 16.15 -3.59
C ASP A 74 4.26 15.86 -2.50
N PHE A 75 4.06 14.81 -1.70
CA PHE A 75 5.03 14.38 -0.70
C PHE A 75 6.37 14.00 -1.33
N ALA A 76 6.36 13.25 -2.43
CA ALA A 76 7.55 12.90 -3.19
C ALA A 76 8.24 14.16 -3.75
N ALA A 77 7.48 15.08 -4.33
CA ALA A 77 8.00 16.33 -4.89
C ALA A 77 8.66 17.21 -3.81
N GLY A 78 8.07 17.29 -2.61
CA GLY A 78 8.64 18.01 -1.47
C GLY A 78 9.97 17.43 -0.96
N LEU A 79 10.35 16.22 -1.38
CA LEU A 79 11.61 15.55 -1.06
C LEU A 79 12.59 15.54 -2.26
N ASP A 80 12.32 16.34 -3.29
CA ASP A 80 13.04 16.39 -4.56
C ASP A 80 13.10 15.01 -5.25
N THR A 81 11.99 14.28 -5.26
CA THR A 81 11.82 13.03 -6.01
C THR A 81 10.44 12.97 -6.67
N ALA A 82 10.17 11.89 -7.38
CA ALA A 82 8.85 11.58 -7.91
C ALA A 82 8.46 10.15 -7.53
N VAL A 83 7.15 9.91 -7.41
CA VAL A 83 6.59 8.56 -7.45
C VAL A 83 6.90 7.98 -8.82
N ALA A 84 7.50 6.79 -8.85
CA ALA A 84 7.92 6.15 -10.09
C ALA A 84 7.95 4.63 -9.89
N GLU A 85 8.00 3.87 -10.98
CA GLU A 85 8.00 2.40 -10.95
C GLU A 85 8.94 1.88 -9.86
N ALA A 86 8.37 1.12 -8.91
CA ALA A 86 9.11 0.57 -7.77
C ALA A 86 10.34 -0.21 -8.27
N GLN A 87 11.49 0.00 -7.65
CA GLN A 87 12.74 -0.71 -7.96
C GLN A 87 13.08 -1.77 -6.91
N ILE A 88 12.56 -1.64 -5.70
CA ILE A 88 12.84 -2.59 -4.61
C ILE A 88 12.09 -3.91 -4.87
N PRO A 89 12.78 -5.07 -4.90
CA PRO A 89 12.17 -6.36 -5.22
C PRO A 89 10.99 -6.73 -4.32
N GLN A 90 11.05 -6.39 -3.04
CA GLN A 90 9.99 -6.64 -2.06
C GLN A 90 8.73 -5.81 -2.37
N VAL A 91 8.91 -4.59 -2.90
CA VAL A 91 7.79 -3.73 -3.32
C VAL A 91 7.24 -4.24 -4.66
N LYS A 92 8.12 -4.59 -5.62
CA LYS A 92 7.75 -5.28 -6.87
C LYS A 92 6.90 -6.53 -6.63
N GLY A 93 7.28 -7.34 -5.63
CA GLY A 93 6.57 -8.56 -5.26
C GLY A 93 5.14 -8.33 -4.77
N LYS A 94 4.87 -7.19 -4.09
CA LYS A 94 3.51 -6.85 -3.60
C LYS A 94 2.53 -6.58 -4.74
N PHE A 95 2.96 -5.96 -5.84
CA PHE A 95 2.13 -5.77 -7.04
C PHE A 95 1.67 -7.08 -7.65
N GLY A 96 2.50 -8.13 -7.56
CA GLY A 96 2.16 -9.46 -8.05
C GLY A 96 1.04 -10.14 -7.26
N ILE A 97 0.76 -9.71 -6.02
CA ILE A 97 -0.34 -10.23 -5.20
C ILE A 97 -1.65 -9.52 -5.58
N LEU A 98 -1.65 -8.19 -5.63
CA LEU A 98 -2.83 -7.39 -6.00
C LEU A 98 -3.34 -7.74 -7.41
N LYS A 99 -2.44 -7.85 -8.40
CA LYS A 99 -2.82 -8.19 -9.78
C LYS A 99 -3.31 -9.63 -9.97
N LYS A 100 -2.89 -10.57 -9.12
CA LYS A 100 -3.35 -11.97 -9.20
C LYS A 100 -4.72 -12.17 -8.58
N SER A 101 -5.05 -11.41 -7.54
CA SER A 101 -6.36 -11.48 -6.88
C SER A 101 -7.51 -10.98 -7.76
N GLY A 102 -7.24 -10.13 -8.76
CA GLY A 102 -8.23 -9.70 -9.76
C GLY A 102 -8.44 -10.66 -10.94
N CYS A 103 -7.63 -11.71 -11.11
CA CYS A 103 -7.64 -12.55 -12.32
C CYS A 103 -7.97 -14.03 -12.11
N ALA A 104 -8.35 -14.47 -10.91
CA ALA A 104 -8.75 -15.85 -10.69
C ALA A 104 -9.91 -15.92 -9.69
N HIS A 105 -11.12 -16.20 -10.20
CA HIS A 105 -12.14 -17.08 -9.61
C HIS A 105 -13.61 -16.57 -9.57
N LEU A 106 -13.96 -15.38 -10.05
CA LEU A 106 -15.37 -14.90 -10.03
C LEU A 106 -16.03 -14.76 -11.42
N ARG A 107 -15.72 -15.68 -12.36
CA ARG A 107 -16.41 -15.70 -13.67
C ARG A 107 -16.94 -17.06 -14.14
N GLU A 108 -16.91 -18.10 -13.29
CA GLU A 108 -17.44 -19.43 -13.65
C GLU A 108 -18.77 -19.82 -12.95
N HIS A 109 -19.37 -18.97 -12.12
CA HIS A 109 -20.61 -19.33 -11.40
C HIS A 109 -21.81 -18.37 -11.56
N LEU A 110 -21.86 -17.59 -12.65
CA LEU A 110 -23.05 -16.82 -13.04
C LEU A 110 -23.38 -16.99 -14.52
N ASN A 111 -23.49 -18.25 -14.96
CA ASN A 111 -24.20 -18.56 -16.19
C ASN A 111 -24.98 -19.88 -16.02
N MET A 112 -26.09 -19.79 -15.29
CA MET A 112 -27.28 -20.63 -15.49
C MET A 112 -28.50 -19.93 -14.90
#